data_AF-A0A1G7G967-F1
#
_entry.id   AF-A0A1G7G967-F1
#
_cell.length_a   1.000
_cell.length_b   1.000
_cell.length_c   1.000
_cell.angle_alpha   90.00
_cell.angle_beta   90.00
_cell.angle_gamma   90.00
#
_symmetry.space_group_name_H-M   'P 1'
#
loop_
_entity.id
_entity.type
_entity.pdbx_description
1 polymer ?
#
loop_
_entity_poly.entity_id
_entity_poly.type
_entity_poly.pdbx_seq_one_letter_code
_entity_poly.pdbx_strand_id
1 'polypeptide(L)'
;MSQTFLPDAGPYELEWFDGFQRLATSPGNAARFQGPFGEIDMRDRLGPLRAPTIALHSKDDMRIPPDMGRALASGIPDALVVPLVRGRRGATLPAGGADDRA
;
A
#
# COMPACT_ATOMS: atom_id res chain seq x y z
N MET A 1 9.65 -14.86 5.41
CA MET A 1 9.49 -13.55 4.74
C MET A 1 8.44 -13.65 3.63
N SER A 2 8.60 -14.61 2.71
CA SER A 2 7.68 -14.91 1.59
C SER A 2 6.19 -14.93 1.92
N GLN A 3 5.78 -15.56 3.02
CA GLN A 3 4.36 -15.67 3.42
C GLN A 3 3.65 -14.31 3.61
N THR A 4 4.36 -13.26 4.00
CA THR A 4 3.76 -11.91 4.15
C THR A 4 3.51 -11.22 2.81
N PHE A 5 4.19 -11.66 1.74
CA PHE A 5 3.98 -11.19 0.37
C PHE A 5 2.94 -12.02 -0.37
N LEU A 6 2.90 -13.33 -0.08
CA LEU A 6 2.05 -14.31 -0.74
C LEU A 6 1.28 -15.11 0.33
N PRO A 7 0.29 -14.50 1.00
CA PRO A 7 -0.43 -15.12 2.13
C PRO A 7 -1.10 -16.45 1.80
N ASP A 8 -1.53 -16.63 0.55
CA ASP A 8 -2.26 -17.82 0.10
C ASP A 8 -1.43 -18.74 -0.79
N ALA A 9 -0.12 -18.47 -0.90
CA ALA A 9 0.76 -19.31 -1.70
C ALA A 9 0.96 -20.68 -1.06
N GLY A 10 0.97 -21.71 -1.92
CA GLY A 10 1.35 -23.06 -1.52
C GLY A 10 2.85 -23.15 -1.19
N PRO A 11 3.29 -24.27 -0.57
CA PRO A 11 4.68 -24.47 -0.17
C PRO A 11 5.68 -24.28 -1.32
N TYR A 12 5.33 -24.77 -2.52
CA TYR A 12 6.15 -24.64 -3.71
C TYR A 12 6.36 -23.17 -4.14
N GLU A 13 5.29 -22.37 -4.15
CA GLU A 13 5.36 -20.96 -4.55
C GLU A 13 6.15 -20.13 -3.53
N LEU A 14 6.02 -20.44 -2.24
CA LEU A 14 6.81 -19.82 -1.19
C LEU A 14 8.30 -20.14 -1.32
N GLU A 15 8.65 -21.42 -1.55
CA GLU A 15 10.03 -21.84 -1.74
C GLU A 15 10.64 -21.22 -3.00
N TRP A 16 9.89 -21.20 -4.11
CA TRP A 16 10.27 -20.51 -5.32
C TRP A 16 10.51 -19.02 -5.06
N PHE A 17 9.59 -18.34 -4.35
CA PHE A 17 9.72 -16.91 -4.08
C PHE A 17 10.90 -16.59 -3.16
N ASP A 18 11.21 -17.46 -2.19
CA ASP A 18 12.40 -17.34 -1.36
C ASP A 18 13.69 -17.54 -2.19
N GLY A 19 13.69 -18.48 -3.15
CA GLY A 19 14.77 -18.64 -4.12
C GLY A 19 14.94 -17.42 -5.00
N PHE A 20 13.84 -16.89 -5.55
CA PHE A 20 13.82 -15.68 -6.38
C PHE A 20 14.42 -14.47 -5.64
N GLN A 21 14.01 -14.22 -4.40
CA GLN A 21 14.56 -13.11 -3.60
C GLN A 21 16.08 -13.24 -3.40
N ARG A 22 16.61 -14.46 -3.18
CA ARG A 22 18.06 -14.71 -3.05
C ARG A 22 18.84 -14.49 -4.34
N LEU A 23 18.21 -14.72 -5.50
CA LEU A 23 18.82 -14.46 -6.81
C LEU A 23 18.80 -12.97 -7.18
N ALA A 24 17.80 -12.23 -6.69
CA ALA A 24 17.64 -10.81 -7.02
C ALA A 24 18.76 -9.93 -6.44
N THR A 25 19.23 -10.21 -5.22
CA THR A 25 20.31 -9.43 -4.62
C THR A 25 20.99 -10.14 -3.45
N SER A 26 22.16 -9.67 -3.02
CA SER A 26 22.85 -10.22 -1.86
C SER A 26 22.13 -9.83 -0.55
N PRO A 27 22.19 -10.65 0.51
CA PRO A 27 21.54 -10.33 1.78
C PRO A 27 21.96 -8.97 2.37
N GLY A 28 23.24 -8.62 2.25
CA GLY A 28 23.76 -7.33 2.71
C GLY A 28 23.21 -6.14 1.92
N ASN A 29 23.03 -6.29 0.60
CA ASN A 29 22.41 -5.25 -0.21
C ASN A 29 20.89 -5.16 0.05
N ALA A 30 20.21 -6.30 0.25
CA ALA A 30 18.80 -6.31 0.64
C ALA A 30 18.55 -5.53 1.94
N ALA A 31 19.37 -5.75 2.98
CA ALA A 31 19.27 -5.02 4.23
C ALA A 31 19.52 -3.51 4.07
N ARG A 32 20.56 -3.14 3.31
CA ARG A 32 20.87 -1.74 2.98
C ARG A 32 19.76 -1.06 2.18
N PHE A 33 19.09 -1.80 1.30
CA PHE A 33 18.00 -1.28 0.49
C PHE A 33 16.71 -1.14 1.31
N GLN A 34 16.41 -2.10 2.19
CA GLN A 34 15.16 -2.11 2.95
C GLN A 34 15.14 -1.08 4.10
N GLY A 35 16.27 -0.82 4.75
CA GLY A 35 16.36 0.11 5.88
C GLY A 35 15.80 1.52 5.56
N PRO A 36 16.29 2.20 4.52
CA PRO A 36 15.86 3.55 4.17
C PRO A 36 14.36 3.70 3.89
N PHE A 37 13.66 2.65 3.44
CA PHE A 37 12.20 2.73 3.22
C PHE A 37 11.41 2.95 4.51
N GLY A 38 11.95 2.55 5.67
CA GLY A 38 11.34 2.85 6.96
C GLY A 38 11.59 4.27 7.46
N GLU A 39 12.58 4.97 6.89
CA GLU A 39 12.98 6.32 7.31
C GLU A 39 12.33 7.42 6.45
N ILE A 40 11.83 7.07 5.26
CA ILE A 40 11.13 8.00 4.40
C ILE A 40 9.80 8.39 5.06
N ASP A 41 9.73 9.64 5.50
CA ASP A 41 8.52 10.26 6.05
C ASP A 41 8.23 11.56 5.29
N MET A 42 7.01 11.66 4.77
CA MET A 42 6.54 12.79 3.96
C MET A 42 5.29 13.45 4.55
N ARG A 43 4.97 13.18 5.84
CA ARG A 43 3.76 13.70 6.49
C ARG A 43 3.67 15.23 6.48
N ASP A 44 4.80 15.91 6.56
CA ASP A 44 4.92 17.37 6.46
C ASP A 44 4.55 17.92 5.07
N ARG A 45 4.56 17.08 4.04
CA ARG A 45 4.28 17.45 2.64
C ARG A 45 2.85 17.18 2.19
N LEU A 46 2.02 16.56 3.04
CA LEU A 46 0.66 16.17 2.66
C LEU A 46 -0.31 17.36 2.62
N GLY A 47 -0.18 18.29 3.56
CA GLY A 47 -1.09 19.43 3.72
C GLY A 47 -1.22 20.36 2.49
N PRO A 48 -0.15 20.60 1.70
CA PRO A 48 -0.23 21.37 0.46
C PRO A 48 -0.89 20.66 -0.73
N LEU A 49 -1.19 19.36 -0.67
CA LEU A 49 -1.82 18.65 -1.78
C LEU A 49 -3.24 19.17 -2.02
N ARG A 50 -3.56 19.46 -3.29
CA ARG A 50 -4.88 20.01 -3.72
C ARG A 50 -5.58 19.15 -4.78
N ALA A 51 -4.90 18.14 -5.32
CA ALA A 51 -5.50 17.22 -6.26
C ALA A 51 -6.51 16.31 -5.52
N PRO A 52 -7.68 16.01 -6.13
CA PRO A 52 -8.60 15.01 -5.59
C PRO A 52 -7.86 13.71 -5.30
N THR A 53 -7.93 13.24 -4.06
CA THR A 53 -7.11 12.12 -3.57
C THR A 53 -7.99 11.02 -3.00
N ILE A 54 -7.68 9.77 -3.37
CA ILE A 54 -8.26 8.57 -2.78
C ILE A 54 -7.13 7.71 -2.23
N ALA A 55 -7.16 7.44 -0.92
CA ALA A 55 -6.28 6.51 -0.26
C ALA A 55 -6.92 5.11 -0.25
N LEU A 56 -6.29 4.18 -0.97
CA LEU A 56 -6.68 2.77 -1.03
C LEU A 56 -5.76 1.94 -0.14
N HIS A 57 -6.33 1.13 0.75
CA HIS A 57 -5.55 0.22 1.59
C HIS A 57 -6.23 -1.14 1.70
N SER A 58 -5.48 -2.23 1.49
CA SER A 58 -6.00 -3.58 1.69
C SER A 58 -6.18 -3.88 3.17
N LYS A 59 -7.40 -4.25 3.58
CA LYS A 59 -7.65 -4.68 4.97
C LYS A 59 -6.84 -5.93 5.36
N ASP A 60 -6.49 -6.73 4.37
CA ASP A 60 -5.80 -8.01 4.53
C ASP A 60 -4.29 -7.88 4.27
N ASP A 61 -3.74 -6.65 4.20
CA ASP A 61 -2.29 -6.43 4.06
C ASP A 61 -1.57 -6.93 5.32
N MET A 62 -0.64 -7.87 5.14
CA MET A 62 0.12 -8.48 6.24
C MET A 62 1.40 -7.72 6.61
N ARG A 63 1.77 -6.68 5.85
CA ARG A 63 3.03 -5.94 6.00
C ARG A 63 2.79 -4.51 6.47
N ILE A 64 1.71 -3.89 6.02
CA ILE A 64 1.37 -2.50 6.31
C ILE A 64 0.04 -2.46 7.06
N PRO A 65 0.03 -2.01 8.35
CA PRO A 65 -1.20 -1.89 9.12
C PRO A 65 -2.23 -0.98 8.44
N PRO A 66 -3.54 -1.30 8.50
CA PRO A 66 -4.60 -0.48 7.90
C PRO A 66 -4.62 0.99 8.34
N ASP A 67 -4.14 1.27 9.55
CA ASP A 67 -4.08 2.63 10.09
C ASP A 67 -3.07 3.52 9.36
N MET A 68 -2.07 2.96 8.68
CA MET A 68 -1.15 3.74 7.85
C MET A 68 -1.86 4.40 6.67
N GLY A 69 -2.77 3.69 5.99
CA GLY A 69 -3.57 4.28 4.91
C GLY A 69 -4.50 5.39 5.42
N ARG A 70 -5.05 5.24 6.62
CA ARG A 70 -5.88 6.28 7.26
C ARG A 70 -5.05 7.50 7.66
N ALA A 71 -3.88 7.28 8.25
CA ALA A 71 -2.96 8.34 8.65
C ALA A 71 -2.50 9.16 7.45
N LEU A 72 -2.17 8.51 6.32
CA LEU A 72 -1.85 9.19 5.07
C LEU A 72 -3.01 10.10 4.61
N ALA A 73 -4.22 9.56 4.53
CA ALA A 73 -5.39 10.34 4.11
C ALA A 73 -5.70 11.50 5.05
N SER A 74 -5.50 11.34 6.37
CA SER A 74 -5.74 12.40 7.35
C SER A 74 -4.84 13.63 7.16
N GLY A 75 -3.69 13.46 6.51
CA GLY A 75 -2.78 14.56 6.19
C GLY A 75 -3.13 15.32 4.91
N ILE A 76 -4.05 14.80 4.11
CA ILE A 76 -4.41 15.35 2.79
C ILE A 76 -5.82 15.95 2.87
N PRO A 77 -6.00 17.24 2.57
CA PRO A 77 -7.33 17.85 2.53
C PRO A 77 -8.28 17.10 1.60
N ASP A 78 -9.51 16.86 2.08
CA ASP A 78 -10.61 16.23 1.35
C ASP A 78 -10.32 14.83 0.80
N ALA A 79 -9.29 14.14 1.30
CA ALA A 79 -8.96 12.80 0.85
C ALA A 79 -10.01 11.77 1.30
N LEU A 80 -10.39 10.90 0.36
CA LEU A 80 -11.29 9.78 0.63
C LEU A 80 -10.48 8.54 1.00
N VAL A 81 -10.95 7.78 1.99
CA VAL A 81 -10.37 6.47 2.34
C VAL A 81 -11.31 5.38 1.85
N VAL A 82 -10.79 4.48 1.01
CA VAL A 82 -11.54 3.31 0.55
C VAL A 82 -10.76 2.05 0.92
N PRO A 83 -11.28 1.24 1.87
CA PRO A 83 -10.63 -0.02 2.19
C PRO A 83 -10.88 -1.04 1.09
N LEU A 84 -9.83 -1.69 0.62
CA LEU A 84 -9.91 -2.82 -0.29
C LEU A 84 -10.09 -4.10 0.52
N VAL A 85 -11.11 -4.86 0.18
CA VAL A 85 -11.36 -6.21 0.71
C VAL A 85 -11.17 -7.20 -0.41
N ARG A 86 -10.50 -8.32 -0.12
CA ARG A 86 -10.31 -9.37 -1.10
C ARG A 86 -11.66 -9.93 -1.56
N GLY A 87 -11.86 -10.08 -2.87
CA GLY A 87 -12.98 -10.84 -3.44
C GLY A 87 -14.18 -10.06 -4.01
N ARG A 88 -14.21 -8.72 -4.03
CA ARG A 88 -15.23 -7.99 -4.83
C ARG A 88 -14.68 -7.63 -6.21
N ARG A 89 -15.11 -8.38 -7.24
CA ARG A 89 -15.13 -7.82 -8.60
C ARG A 89 -16.01 -6.56 -8.57
N GLY A 90 -15.45 -5.41 -8.93
CA GLY A 90 -16.19 -4.14 -9.00
C GLY A 90 -16.15 -3.28 -7.73
N ALA A 91 -14.99 -3.13 -7.08
CA ALA A 91 -14.77 -1.96 -6.22
C ALA A 91 -14.69 -0.71 -7.12
N THR A 92 -15.82 -0.26 -7.64
CA THR A 92 -15.93 0.95 -8.44
C THR A 92 -15.61 2.13 -7.53
N LEU A 93 -14.56 2.88 -7.86
CA LEU A 93 -14.33 4.19 -7.24
C LEU A 93 -15.59 5.02 -7.46
N PRO A 94 -16.18 5.66 -6.43
CA PRO A 94 -17.26 6.60 -6.68
C PRO A 94 -16.73 7.65 -7.65
N ALA A 95 -17.32 7.74 -8.85
CA ALA A 95 -16.98 8.78 -9.79
C ALA A 95 -17.24 10.11 -9.07
N GLY A 96 -16.19 10.92 -8.92
CA GLY A 96 -16.34 12.26 -8.36
C GLY A 96 -17.33 13.02 -9.23
N GLY A 97 -18.53 13.28 -8.70
CA GLY A 97 -19.46 14.20 -9.30
C GLY A 97 -18.81 15.58 -9.26
N ALA A 98 -18.45 16.10 -10.43
CA ALA A 98 -18.34 17.54 -10.60
C ALA A 98 -19.71 18.12 -10.23
N ASP A 99 -19.74 18.96 -9.20
CA ASP A 99 -20.91 19.69 -8.75
C ASP A 99 -21.37 20.61 -9.89
N ASP A 100 -22.41 20.17 -10.59
CA ASP A 100 -23.17 20.94 -11.56
C ASP A 100 -24.18 21.79 -10.78
N ARG A 101 -23.68 22.90 -10.22
CA ARG A 101 -24.48 24.00 -9.67
C ARG A 101 -23.96 25.34 -10.18
N ALA A 102 -24.43 25.68 -11.39
CA ALA A 102 -24.63 27.04 -11.87
C ALA A 102 -26.05 27.14 -12.42
#